data_AF-A0A0H3C2A7-F1
#
_entry.id   AF-A0A0H3C2A7-F1
#
_cell.length_a   1.000
_cell.length_b   1.000
_cell.length_c   1.000
_cell.angle_alpha   90.00
_cell.angle_beta   90.00
_cell.angle_gamma   90.00
#
_symmetry.space_group_name_H-M   'P 1'
#
loop_
_entity.id
_entity.type
_entity.pdbx_description
1 polymer ?
#
loop_
_entity_poly.entity_id
_entity_poly.type
_entity_poly.pdbx_seq_one_letter_code
_entity_poly.pdbx_strand_id
1 'polypeptide(L)'
;MKSSVVTTSITEEQIYKEFLRLGMEQLIAQDLSKRYYHNELTYRDLENLEKQFGIKFDNLVTKIDTVKSELTTKIDNVEKNLQKDISNLDVKIDTVKSELTTKIDNVEKNLDTKIDNVEKNLDTKIDNVEKNLDTKIDNVEKNLQKDMFSLEQRLEIKLEANNKLLLEKLEANNKLLLEKLEANSKVLLEKLEANNKVSSEKLEANNKVSSEKLKVSNRIVIIAVVVVPTAISILTPFITSLISNYFK
;
A
#
# COMPACT_ATOMS: atom_id res chain seq x y z
N MET A 1 56.98 104.03 -66.47
CA MET A 1 58.08 103.80 -67.43
C MET A 1 58.36 102.30 -67.47
N LYS A 2 58.04 101.62 -68.57
CA LYS A 2 58.40 100.20 -68.77
C LYS A 2 59.88 100.16 -69.18
N SER A 3 60.75 99.62 -68.31
CA SER A 3 62.13 99.31 -68.68
C SER A 3 62.10 98.12 -69.64
N SER A 4 62.46 98.36 -70.91
CA SER A 4 62.70 97.31 -71.88
C SER A 4 64.02 96.66 -71.53
N VAL A 5 63.98 95.48 -70.90
CA VAL A 5 65.17 94.65 -70.72
C VAL A 5 65.60 94.19 -72.12
N VAL A 6 66.63 94.82 -72.67
CA VAL A 6 67.30 94.36 -73.88
C VAL A 6 67.96 93.03 -73.54
N THR A 7 67.32 91.92 -73.93
CA THR A 7 67.97 90.62 -73.90
C THR A 7 68.97 90.57 -75.05
N THR A 8 70.24 90.87 -74.77
CA THR A 8 71.33 90.59 -75.70
C THR A 8 71.51 89.07 -75.77
N SER A 9 71.04 88.42 -76.84
CA SER A 9 71.33 87.00 -77.06
C SER A 9 72.80 86.85 -77.46
N ILE A 10 73.61 86.26 -76.59
CA ILE A 10 75.00 85.88 -76.90
C ILE A 10 74.97 84.82 -77.99
N THR A 11 75.79 84.92 -79.04
CA THR A 11 75.92 83.93 -80.12
C THR A 11 77.03 82.92 -79.85
N GLU A 12 77.00 81.74 -80.49
CA GLU A 12 78.09 80.75 -80.46
C GLU A 12 79.45 81.39 -80.81
N GLU A 13 79.47 82.23 -81.84
CA GLU A 13 80.67 82.92 -82.30
C GLU A 13 81.21 83.92 -81.25
N GLN A 14 80.31 84.59 -80.51
CA GLN A 14 80.70 85.46 -79.40
C GLN A 14 81.33 84.66 -78.25
N ILE A 15 80.78 83.49 -77.92
CA ILE A 15 81.34 82.58 -76.90
C ILE A 15 82.71 82.05 -77.37
N TYR A 16 82.82 81.64 -78.64
CA TYR A 16 84.06 81.16 -79.25
C TYR A 16 85.19 82.20 -79.20
N LYS A 17 84.92 83.44 -79.64
CA LYS A 17 85.89 84.54 -79.60
C LYS A 17 86.33 84.86 -78.17
N GLU A 18 85.42 84.76 -77.21
CA GLU A 18 85.73 84.99 -75.81
C GLU A 18 86.61 83.88 -75.23
N PHE A 19 86.37 82.60 -75.56
CA PHE A 19 87.26 81.50 -75.18
C PHE A 19 88.66 81.63 -75.77
N LEU A 20 88.78 82.05 -77.03
CA LEU A 20 90.09 82.38 -77.62
C LEU A 20 90.79 83.54 -76.89
N ARG A 21 90.05 84.59 -76.54
CA ARG A 21 90.57 85.76 -75.79
C ARG A 21 91.11 85.35 -74.41
N LEU A 22 90.50 84.36 -73.79
CA LEU A 22 90.93 83.78 -72.52
C LEU A 22 92.12 82.80 -72.66
N GLY A 23 92.65 82.62 -73.87
CA GLY A 23 93.84 81.80 -74.13
C GLY A 23 93.55 80.32 -74.38
N MET A 24 92.31 79.95 -74.68
CA MET A 24 91.95 78.58 -75.03
C MET A 24 92.44 78.20 -76.43
N GLU A 25 92.90 76.96 -76.60
CA GLU A 25 93.31 76.42 -77.91
C GLU A 25 92.13 76.42 -78.89
N GLN A 26 92.40 76.63 -80.18
CA GLN A 26 91.38 76.92 -81.18
C GLN A 26 90.33 75.82 -81.34
N LEU A 27 90.75 74.55 -81.40
CA LEU A 27 89.84 73.41 -81.52
C LEU A 27 89.03 73.20 -80.24
N ILE A 28 89.67 73.37 -79.08
CA ILE A 28 89.00 73.28 -77.77
C ILE A 28 87.96 74.40 -77.62
N ALA A 29 88.31 75.63 -78.00
CA ALA A 29 87.39 76.78 -77.97
C ALA A 29 86.19 76.56 -78.88
N GLN A 30 86.41 76.00 -80.07
CA GLN A 30 85.36 75.73 -81.06
C GLN A 30 84.40 74.63 -80.59
N ASP A 31 84.92 73.58 -79.96
CA ASP A 31 84.10 72.50 -79.39
C ASP A 31 83.30 73.00 -78.16
N LEU A 32 83.94 73.72 -77.23
CA LEU A 32 83.26 74.21 -76.03
C LEU A 32 82.25 75.32 -76.31
N SER A 33 82.50 76.21 -77.28
CA SER A 33 81.54 77.27 -77.63
C SER A 33 80.24 76.68 -78.17
N LYS A 34 80.33 75.64 -79.00
CA LYS A 34 79.17 74.88 -79.51
C LYS A 34 78.40 74.23 -78.38
N ARG A 35 79.10 73.47 -77.53
CA ARG A 35 78.48 72.76 -76.41
C ARG A 35 77.84 73.71 -75.40
N TYR A 36 78.46 74.86 -75.15
CA TYR A 36 77.93 75.88 -74.23
C TYR A 36 76.74 76.64 -74.83
N TYR A 37 76.81 77.03 -76.11
CA TYR A 37 75.73 77.72 -76.79
C TYR A 37 74.47 76.84 -76.95
N HIS A 38 74.66 75.55 -77.23
CA HIS A 38 73.58 74.57 -77.38
C HIS A 38 73.21 73.85 -76.09
N ASN A 39 73.79 74.21 -74.94
CA ASN A 39 73.55 73.58 -73.64
C ASN A 39 73.80 72.05 -73.64
N GLU A 40 74.67 71.55 -74.51
CA GLU A 40 74.92 70.10 -74.66
C GLU A 40 75.57 69.48 -73.41
N LEU A 41 76.35 70.27 -72.63
CA LEU A 41 76.89 69.82 -71.35
C LEU A 41 75.79 69.61 -70.30
N THR A 42 74.78 70.48 -70.23
CA THR A 42 73.73 70.40 -69.21
C THR A 42 72.68 69.33 -69.51
N TYR A 43 72.37 69.07 -70.79
CA TYR A 43 71.51 67.95 -71.17
C TYR A 43 72.10 66.59 -70.77
N ARG A 44 73.42 66.41 -70.93
CA ARG A 44 74.12 65.18 -70.56
C ARG A 44 74.09 64.92 -69.06
N ASP A 45 74.25 65.95 -68.24
CA ASP A 45 74.17 65.83 -66.78
C ASP A 45 72.75 65.48 -66.32
N LEU A 46 71.72 66.07 -66.94
CA LEU A 46 70.32 65.73 -66.67
C LEU A 46 69.99 64.29 -67.09
N GLU A 47 70.46 63.84 -68.25
CA GLU A 47 70.29 62.45 -68.71
C GLU A 47 70.98 61.47 -67.74
N ASN A 48 72.18 61.81 -67.26
CA ASN A 48 72.87 61.00 -66.26
C ASN A 48 72.10 60.94 -64.93
N LEU A 49 71.53 62.07 -64.49
CA LEU A 49 70.74 62.14 -63.27
C LEU A 49 69.44 61.32 -63.41
N GLU A 50 68.75 61.43 -64.54
CA GLU A 50 67.57 60.63 -64.87
C GLU A 50 67.88 59.13 -64.83
N LYS A 51 68.97 58.70 -65.49
CA LYS A 51 69.42 57.31 -65.45
C LYS A 51 69.73 56.84 -64.02
N GLN A 52 70.42 57.66 -63.23
CA GLN A 52 70.73 57.32 -61.83
C GLN A 52 69.46 57.21 -60.98
N PHE A 53 68.48 58.10 -61.18
CA PHE A 53 67.19 58.00 -60.50
C PHE A 53 66.40 56.78 -60.93
N GLY A 54 66.37 56.46 -62.23
CA GLY A 54 65.75 55.24 -62.75
C GLY A 54 66.34 53.99 -62.09
N ILE A 55 67.66 53.85 -62.09
CA ILE A 55 68.35 52.73 -61.44
C ILE A 55 68.03 52.64 -59.94
N LYS A 56 68.04 53.78 -59.22
CA LYS A 56 67.70 53.81 -57.79
C LYS A 56 66.22 53.44 -57.54
N PHE A 57 65.33 53.87 -58.42
CA PHE A 57 63.90 53.56 -58.35
C PHE A 57 63.65 52.08 -58.60
N ASP A 58 64.23 51.48 -59.64
CA ASP A 58 64.12 50.06 -59.94
C ASP A 58 64.67 49.19 -58.81
N ASN A 59 65.79 49.61 -58.21
CA ASN A 59 66.36 48.96 -57.03
C ASN A 59 65.41 49.02 -55.82
N LEU A 60 64.72 50.15 -55.62
CA LEU A 60 63.74 50.30 -54.54
C LEU A 60 62.51 49.39 -54.80
N VAL A 61 61.98 49.39 -56.02
CA VAL A 61 60.87 48.52 -56.43
C VAL A 61 61.24 47.05 -56.19
N THR A 62 62.42 46.63 -56.63
CA THR A 62 62.92 45.25 -56.43
C THR A 62 63.00 44.87 -54.95
N LYS A 63 63.47 45.78 -54.08
CA LYS A 63 63.51 45.55 -52.63
C LYS A 63 62.12 45.45 -52.02
N ILE A 64 61.18 46.29 -52.46
CA ILE A 64 59.78 46.24 -52.02
C ILE A 64 59.14 44.92 -52.42
N ASP A 65 59.33 44.48 -53.67
CA ASP A 65 58.80 43.22 -54.17
C ASP A 65 59.40 42.02 -53.42
N THR A 66 60.69 42.07 -53.12
CA THR A 66 61.37 41.04 -52.30
C THR A 66 60.77 40.97 -50.89
N VAL A 67 60.65 42.10 -50.21
CA VAL A 67 60.05 42.16 -48.86
C VAL A 67 58.60 41.69 -48.88
N LYS A 68 57.82 42.10 -49.89
CA LYS A 68 56.44 41.65 -50.07
C LYS A 68 56.37 40.13 -50.23
N SER A 69 57.22 39.55 -51.07
CA SER A 69 57.29 38.10 -51.29
C SER A 69 57.66 37.34 -50.01
N GLU A 70 58.65 37.83 -49.26
CA GLU A 70 59.04 37.24 -47.97
C GLU A 70 57.92 37.31 -46.94
N LEU A 71 57.20 38.44 -46.87
CA LEU A 71 56.07 38.61 -45.95
C LEU A 71 54.89 37.71 -46.33
N THR A 72 54.53 37.63 -47.61
CA THR A 72 53.51 36.69 -48.10
C THR A 72 53.87 35.27 -47.71
N THR A 73 55.12 34.85 -47.97
CA THR A 73 55.59 33.51 -47.60
C THR A 73 55.52 33.24 -46.09
N LYS A 74 55.86 34.23 -45.25
CA LYS A 74 55.75 34.11 -43.79
C LYS A 74 54.29 34.02 -43.34
N ILE A 75 53.39 34.80 -43.93
CA ILE A 75 51.95 34.78 -43.64
C ILE A 75 51.36 33.41 -44.01
N ASP A 76 51.65 32.91 -45.21
CA ASP A 76 51.16 31.60 -45.68
C ASP A 76 51.62 30.45 -44.76
N ASN A 77 52.87 30.51 -44.29
CA ASN A 77 53.39 29.52 -43.34
C ASN A 77 52.70 29.59 -41.97
N VAL A 78 52.44 30.80 -41.45
CA VAL A 78 51.69 30.98 -40.20
C VAL A 78 50.27 30.46 -40.36
N GLU A 79 49.58 30.80 -41.45
CA GLU A 79 48.24 30.33 -41.74
C GLU A 79 48.18 28.80 -41.81
N LYS A 80 49.11 28.17 -42.54
CA LYS A 80 49.20 26.71 -42.65
C LYS A 80 49.42 26.03 -41.30
N ASN A 81 50.26 26.60 -40.44
CA ASN A 81 50.51 26.07 -39.10
C ASN A 81 49.27 26.20 -38.21
N LEU A 82 48.59 27.35 -38.23
CA LEU A 82 47.36 27.56 -37.48
C LEU A 82 46.24 26.63 -37.95
N GLN A 83 46.08 26.41 -39.25
CA GLN A 83 45.12 25.44 -39.79
C GLN A 83 45.41 24.03 -39.28
N LYS A 84 46.68 23.61 -39.25
CA LYS A 84 47.09 22.31 -38.71
C LYS A 84 46.76 22.19 -37.21
N ASP A 85 47.04 23.23 -36.42
CA ASP A 85 46.73 23.23 -34.99
C ASP A 85 45.22 23.18 -34.71
N ILE A 86 44.42 23.90 -35.51
CA ILE A 86 42.95 23.84 -35.45
C ILE A 86 42.47 22.41 -35.75
N SER A 87 42.93 21.79 -36.85
CA SER A 87 42.55 20.42 -37.18
C SER A 87 42.96 19.41 -36.10
N ASN A 88 44.12 19.59 -35.48
CA ASN A 88 44.55 18.74 -34.36
C ASN A 88 43.67 18.92 -33.11
N LEU A 89 43.22 20.14 -32.84
CA LEU A 89 42.30 20.44 -31.74
C LEU A 89 40.92 19.83 -31.99
N ASP A 90 40.39 19.93 -33.22
CA ASP A 90 39.12 19.29 -33.60
C ASP A 90 39.15 17.78 -33.34
N VAL A 91 40.22 17.10 -33.77
CA VAL A 91 40.41 15.66 -33.50
C VAL A 91 40.46 15.35 -32.01
N LYS A 92 41.15 16.17 -31.21
CA LYS A 92 41.20 16.00 -29.74
C LYS A 92 39.84 16.20 -29.10
N ILE A 93 39.08 17.20 -29.55
CA ILE A 93 37.72 17.48 -29.06
C ILE A 93 36.79 16.30 -29.38
N ASP A 94 36.82 15.79 -30.61
CA ASP A 94 36.02 14.63 -31.01
C ASP A 94 36.37 13.37 -30.22
N THR A 95 37.66 13.16 -29.96
CA THR A 95 38.13 12.04 -29.13
C THR A 95 37.59 12.14 -27.70
N VAL A 96 37.75 13.30 -27.05
CA VAL A 96 37.23 13.52 -25.69
C VAL A 96 35.71 13.38 -25.64
N LYS A 97 35.00 13.90 -26.64
CA LYS A 97 33.54 13.75 -26.74
C LYS A 97 33.14 12.28 -26.82
N SER A 98 33.80 11.50 -27.67
CA SER A 98 33.54 10.06 -27.81
C SER A 98 33.81 9.28 -26.52
N GLU A 99 34.91 9.57 -25.83
CA GLU A 99 35.24 8.95 -24.54
C GLU A 99 34.21 9.28 -23.46
N LEU A 100 33.77 10.54 -23.40
CA LEU A 100 32.74 10.97 -22.45
C LEU A 100 31.39 10.31 -22.73
N THR A 101 30.96 10.25 -23.99
CA THR A 101 29.74 9.51 -24.38
C THR A 101 29.84 8.05 -23.94
N THR A 102 30.94 7.36 -24.23
CA THR A 102 31.14 5.96 -23.82
C THR A 102 31.13 5.79 -22.30
N LYS A 103 31.70 6.74 -21.55
CA LYS A 103 31.65 6.71 -20.07
C LYS A 103 30.23 6.90 -19.54
N ILE A 104 29.45 7.80 -20.15
CA ILE A 104 28.05 8.04 -19.79
C ILE A 104 27.22 6.78 -20.05
N ASP A 105 27.31 6.19 -21.24
CA ASP A 105 26.57 4.97 -21.61
C ASP A 105 26.89 3.80 -20.66
N ASN A 106 28.16 3.66 -20.27
CA ASN A 106 28.56 2.65 -19.29
C ASN A 106 28.00 2.90 -17.89
N VAL A 107 27.91 4.16 -17.45
CA VAL A 107 27.29 4.51 -16.17
C VAL A 107 25.79 4.21 -16.20
N GLU A 108 25.10 4.59 -17.27
CA GLU A 108 23.67 4.31 -17.47
C GLU A 108 23.38 2.81 -17.39
N LYS A 109 24.08 1.99 -18.19
CA LYS A 109 23.94 0.53 -18.18
C LYS A 109 24.21 -0.10 -16.80
N ASN A 110 25.20 0.43 -16.07
CA ASN A 110 25.52 -0.06 -14.72
C ASN A 110 24.44 0.31 -13.70
N LEU A 111 23.82 1.49 -13.85
CA LEU A 111 22.70 1.91 -13.00
C LEU A 111 21.45 1.06 -13.28
N ASP A 112 21.11 0.83 -14.55
CA ASP A 112 20.00 -0.04 -14.94
C ASP A 112 20.16 -1.43 -14.34
N THR A 113 21.35 -2.04 -14.51
CA THR A 113 21.66 -3.36 -13.93
C THR A 113 21.51 -3.38 -12.41
N LYS A 114 21.87 -2.28 -11.71
CA LYS A 114 21.71 -2.19 -10.25
C LYS A 114 20.24 -2.06 -9.86
N ILE A 115 19.45 -1.29 -10.61
CA ILE A 115 18.02 -1.11 -10.40
C ILE A 115 17.30 -2.45 -10.57
N ASP A 116 17.55 -3.17 -11.66
CA ASP A 116 16.96 -4.50 -11.93
C ASP A 116 17.26 -5.50 -10.79
N ASN A 117 18.50 -5.49 -10.29
CA ASN A 117 18.88 -6.34 -9.17
C ASN A 117 18.18 -5.96 -7.85
N VAL A 118 17.93 -4.67 -7.61
CA VAL A 118 17.18 -4.22 -6.44
C VAL A 118 15.71 -4.63 -6.55
N GLU A 119 15.08 -4.42 -7.71
CA GLU A 119 13.69 -4.85 -7.95
C GLU A 119 13.53 -6.35 -7.71
N LYS A 120 14.35 -7.19 -8.35
CA LYS A 120 14.32 -8.64 -8.17
C LYS A 120 14.49 -9.08 -6.70
N ASN A 121 15.37 -8.40 -5.96
CA ASN A 121 15.58 -8.69 -4.55
C ASN A 121 14.38 -8.27 -3.68
N LEU A 122 13.70 -7.18 -4.03
CA LEU A 122 12.50 -6.74 -3.34
C LEU A 122 11.33 -7.68 -3.63
N ASP A 123 11.12 -8.08 -4.89
CA ASP A 123 10.09 -9.06 -5.27
C ASP A 123 10.28 -10.37 -4.49
N THR A 124 11.50 -10.90 -4.47
CA THR A 124 11.82 -12.12 -3.70
C THR A 124 11.53 -11.97 -2.21
N LYS A 125 11.76 -10.78 -1.63
CA LYS A 125 11.44 -10.52 -0.21
C LYS A 125 9.94 -10.43 0.02
N ILE A 126 9.19 -9.82 -0.90
CA ILE A 126 7.73 -9.71 -0.85
C ILE A 126 7.11 -11.11 -0.91
N ASP A 127 7.51 -11.93 -1.89
CA ASP A 127 7.03 -13.31 -2.05
C ASP A 127 7.26 -14.15 -0.77
N ASN A 128 8.43 -14.00 -0.16
CA ASN A 128 8.75 -14.69 1.08
C ASN A 128 7.89 -14.22 2.26
N VAL A 129 7.57 -12.92 2.34
CA VAL A 129 6.66 -12.38 3.37
C VAL A 129 5.25 -12.91 3.16
N GLU A 130 4.74 -12.89 1.92
CA GLU A 130 3.42 -13.41 1.55
C GLU A 130 3.28 -14.88 1.96
N LYS A 131 4.21 -15.74 1.54
CA LYS A 131 4.22 -17.16 1.89
C LYS A 131 4.26 -17.41 3.40
N ASN A 132 5.02 -16.60 4.14
CA ASN A 132 5.10 -16.70 5.59
C ASN A 132 3.79 -16.28 6.27
N LEU A 133 3.10 -15.27 5.74
CA LEU A 133 1.80 -14.84 6.24
C LEU A 133 0.73 -15.89 5.95
N ASP A 134 0.69 -16.45 4.73
CA ASP A 134 -0.22 -17.53 4.37
C ASP A 134 -0.05 -18.73 5.32
N THR A 135 1.18 -19.16 5.55
CA THR A 135 1.47 -20.27 6.48
C THR A 135 1.00 -19.96 7.91
N LYS A 136 1.12 -18.71 8.37
CA LYS A 136 0.63 -18.30 9.69
C LYS A 136 -0.90 -18.28 9.74
N ILE A 137 -1.55 -17.78 8.69
CA ILE A 137 -3.01 -17.76 8.56
C ILE A 137 -3.56 -19.19 8.58
N ASP A 138 -3.00 -20.08 7.77
CA ASP A 138 -3.37 -21.50 7.72
C ASP A 138 -3.27 -22.18 9.10
N ASN A 139 -2.21 -21.88 9.85
CA ASN A 139 -2.02 -22.43 11.19
C ASN A 139 -3.04 -21.88 12.20
N VAL A 140 -3.36 -20.58 12.13
CA VAL A 140 -4.42 -19.98 12.95
C VAL A 140 -5.77 -20.61 12.61
N GLU A 141 -6.09 -20.77 11.33
CA GLU A 141 -7.33 -21.40 10.88
C GLU A 141 -7.46 -22.83 11.42
N LYS A 142 -6.42 -23.66 11.27
CA LYS A 142 -6.41 -25.04 11.82
C LYS A 142 -6.61 -25.09 13.33
N ASN A 143 -5.98 -24.18 14.07
CA ASN A 143 -6.13 -24.11 15.52
C ASN A 143 -7.56 -23.71 15.91
N LEU A 144 -8.14 -22.71 15.24
CA LEU A 144 -9.52 -22.29 15.47
C LEU A 144 -10.52 -23.41 15.14
N GLN A 145 -10.32 -24.15 14.04
CA GLN A 145 -11.14 -25.31 13.70
C GLN A 145 -11.07 -26.39 14.79
N LYS A 146 -9.88 -26.67 15.34
CA LYS A 146 -9.69 -27.63 16.43
C LYS A 146 -10.39 -27.18 17.71
N ASP A 147 -10.27 -25.91 18.08
CA ASP A 147 -10.90 -25.35 19.27
C ASP A 147 -12.43 -25.38 19.16
N MET A 148 -12.97 -25.07 17.98
CA MET A 148 -14.40 -25.14 17.68
C MET A 148 -14.93 -26.57 17.82
N PHE A 149 -14.24 -27.54 17.23
CA PHE A 149 -14.59 -28.96 17.37
C PHE A 149 -14.54 -29.45 18.82
N SER A 150 -13.52 -29.01 19.60
CA SER A 150 -13.45 -29.35 21.02
C SER A 150 -14.59 -28.72 21.82
N LEU A 151 -15.01 -27.50 21.46
CA LEU A 151 -16.12 -26.81 22.13
C LEU A 151 -17.45 -27.49 21.81
N GLU A 152 -17.68 -27.87 20.56
CA GLU A 152 -18.85 -28.65 20.11
C GLU A 152 -18.99 -29.94 20.92
N GLN A 153 -17.93 -30.76 21.01
CA GLN A 153 -17.97 -31.99 21.80
C GLN A 153 -18.26 -31.76 23.29
N ARG A 154 -17.68 -30.71 23.89
CA ARG A 154 -17.95 -30.35 25.30
C ARG A 154 -19.40 -29.93 25.51
N LEU A 155 -19.97 -29.22 24.54
CA LEU A 155 -21.36 -28.79 24.60
C LEU A 155 -22.30 -29.99 24.48
N GLU A 156 -22.01 -30.92 23.56
CA GLU A 156 -22.78 -32.15 23.37
C GLU A 156 -22.77 -33.03 24.62
N ILE A 157 -21.60 -33.26 25.23
CA ILE A 157 -21.49 -34.01 26.50
C ILE A 157 -22.30 -33.35 27.62
N LYS A 158 -22.26 -32.01 27.73
CA LYS A 158 -23.03 -31.28 28.76
C LYS A 158 -24.54 -31.38 28.52
N LEU A 159 -24.99 -31.30 27.27
CA LEU A 159 -26.40 -31.45 26.92
C LEU A 159 -26.88 -32.86 27.25
N GLU A 160 -26.12 -33.89 26.90
CA GLU A 160 -26.45 -35.28 27.22
C GLU A 160 -26.53 -35.51 28.74
N ALA A 161 -25.57 -35.01 29.50
CA ALA A 161 -25.57 -35.10 30.96
C ALA A 161 -26.79 -34.38 31.59
N ASN A 162 -27.14 -33.20 31.09
CA ASN A 162 -28.31 -32.45 31.55
C ASN A 162 -29.62 -33.19 31.23
N ASN A 163 -29.74 -33.75 30.02
CA ASN A 163 -30.90 -34.53 29.60
C ASN A 163 -31.07 -35.78 30.46
N LYS A 164 -29.98 -36.51 30.73
CA LYS A 164 -29.99 -37.67 31.62
C LYS A 164 -30.43 -37.29 33.04
N LEU A 165 -29.88 -36.23 33.61
CA LEU A 165 -30.26 -35.75 34.94
C LEU A 165 -31.74 -35.33 35.02
N LEU A 166 -32.25 -34.71 33.95
CA LEU A 166 -33.66 -34.33 33.87
C LEU A 166 -34.57 -35.57 33.83
N LEU A 167 -34.19 -36.60 33.07
CA LEU A 167 -34.91 -37.86 32.98
C LEU A 167 -34.94 -38.57 34.34
N GLU A 168 -33.79 -38.70 35.02
CA GLU A 168 -33.69 -39.31 36.35
C GLU A 168 -34.59 -38.58 37.38
N LYS A 169 -34.62 -37.25 37.35
CA LYS A 169 -35.51 -36.45 38.21
C LYS A 169 -36.99 -36.68 37.90
N LEU A 170 -37.35 -36.79 36.62
CA LEU A 170 -38.72 -37.06 36.19
C LEU A 170 -39.17 -38.45 36.66
N GLU A 171 -38.34 -39.47 36.47
CA GLU A 171 -38.59 -40.84 36.92
C GLU A 171 -38.75 -40.93 38.44
N ALA A 172 -37.87 -40.28 39.20
CA ALA A 172 -37.96 -40.22 40.66
C ALA A 172 -39.26 -39.53 41.13
N ASN A 173 -39.63 -38.40 40.51
CA ASN A 173 -40.88 -37.71 40.81
C ASN A 173 -42.11 -38.58 40.51
N ASN A 174 -42.12 -39.28 39.37
CA ASN A 174 -43.20 -40.18 39.00
C ASN A 174 -43.33 -41.35 39.98
N LYS A 175 -42.20 -41.94 40.41
CA LYS A 175 -42.18 -43.00 41.43
C LYS A 175 -42.76 -42.52 42.76
N LEU A 176 -42.32 -41.34 43.23
CA LEU A 176 -42.84 -40.75 44.47
C LEU A 176 -44.34 -40.45 44.39
N LEU A 177 -44.82 -39.98 43.23
CA LEU A 177 -46.24 -39.72 43.01
C LEU A 177 -47.06 -41.03 43.06
N LEU A 178 -46.54 -42.10 42.47
CA LEU A 178 -47.17 -43.43 42.52
C LEU A 178 -47.25 -43.96 43.95
N GLU A 179 -46.14 -43.92 44.71
CA GLU A 179 -46.11 -44.33 46.12
C GLU A 179 -47.13 -43.55 46.97
N LYS A 180 -47.28 -42.24 46.75
CA LYS A 180 -48.30 -41.42 47.42
C LYS A 180 -49.72 -41.82 47.04
N LEU A 181 -49.99 -42.14 45.77
CA LEU A 181 -51.29 -42.60 45.31
C LEU A 181 -51.66 -43.96 45.92
N GLU A 182 -50.71 -44.89 45.97
CA GLU A 182 -50.90 -46.21 46.60
C GLU A 182 -51.17 -46.09 48.10
N ALA A 183 -50.39 -45.28 48.82
CA ALA A 183 -50.61 -45.02 50.24
C ALA A 183 -51.98 -44.39 50.51
N ASN A 184 -52.38 -43.38 49.72
CA ASN A 184 -53.70 -42.77 49.83
C ASN A 184 -54.82 -43.80 49.58
N SER A 185 -54.66 -44.66 48.58
CA SER A 185 -55.64 -45.70 48.25
C SER A 185 -55.78 -46.71 49.39
N LYS A 186 -54.67 -47.13 50.01
CA LYS A 186 -54.67 -48.02 51.18
C LYS A 186 -55.39 -47.42 52.37
N VAL A 187 -55.11 -46.16 52.71
CA VAL A 187 -55.80 -45.43 53.80
C VAL A 187 -57.30 -45.31 53.52
N LEU A 188 -57.69 -45.08 52.26
CA LEU A 188 -59.10 -45.03 51.87
C LEU A 188 -59.79 -46.39 52.07
N LEU A 189 -59.10 -47.48 51.71
CA LEU A 189 -59.59 -48.84 51.88
C LEU A 189 -59.78 -49.18 53.36
N GLU A 190 -58.78 -48.90 54.21
CA GLU A 190 -58.86 -49.10 55.67
C GLU A 190 -60.03 -48.31 56.29
N LYS A 191 -60.27 -47.07 55.85
CA LYS A 191 -61.43 -46.27 56.28
C LYS A 191 -62.76 -46.88 55.84
N LEU A 192 -62.84 -47.41 54.61
CA LEU A 192 -64.04 -48.09 54.11
C LEU A 192 -64.32 -49.36 54.91
N GLU A 193 -63.31 -50.17 55.18
CA GLU A 193 -63.42 -51.39 55.99
C GLU A 193 -63.88 -51.08 57.42
N ALA A 194 -63.28 -50.07 58.07
CA ALA A 194 -63.69 -49.62 59.39
C ALA A 194 -65.15 -49.11 59.41
N ASN A 195 -65.55 -48.32 58.41
CA ASN A 195 -66.94 -47.85 58.28
C ASN A 195 -67.93 -49.01 58.07
N ASN A 196 -67.55 -50.02 57.28
CA ASN A 196 -68.36 -51.20 57.06
C ASN A 196 -68.51 -52.04 58.34
N LYS A 197 -67.42 -52.20 59.10
CA LYS A 197 -67.45 -52.89 60.41
C LYS A 197 -68.34 -52.17 61.42
N VAL A 198 -68.25 -50.84 61.53
CA VAL A 198 -69.13 -50.05 62.41
C VAL A 198 -70.59 -50.19 61.98
N SER A 199 -70.87 -50.20 60.68
CA SER A 199 -72.23 -50.42 60.15
C SER A 199 -72.76 -51.82 60.49
N SER A 200 -71.94 -52.87 60.37
CA SER A 200 -72.34 -54.24 60.72
C SER A 200 -72.58 -54.39 62.22
N GLU A 201 -71.69 -53.87 63.07
CA GLU A 201 -71.87 -53.88 64.53
C GLU A 201 -73.16 -53.15 64.94
N LYS A 202 -73.46 -52.02 64.29
CA LYS A 202 -74.70 -51.27 64.53
C LYS A 202 -75.94 -52.04 64.09
N LEU A 203 -75.87 -52.76 62.96
CA LEU A 203 -76.93 -53.66 62.50
C LEU A 203 -77.16 -54.83 63.47
N GLU A 204 -76.08 -55.47 63.93
CA GLU A 204 -76.15 -56.56 64.91
C GLU A 204 -76.74 -56.10 66.25
N ALA A 205 -76.30 -54.94 66.75
CA ALA A 205 -76.87 -54.35 67.96
C ALA A 205 -78.37 -54.04 67.80
N ASN A 206 -78.76 -53.45 66.67
CA ASN A 206 -80.18 -53.19 66.34
C ASN A 206 -81.00 -54.49 66.25
N ASN A 207 -80.43 -55.54 65.66
CA ASN A 207 -81.06 -56.86 65.56
C ASN A 207 -81.21 -57.50 66.95
N LYS A 208 -80.19 -57.39 67.81
CA LYS A 208 -80.24 -57.88 69.20
C LYS A 208 -81.34 -57.16 70.00
N VAL A 209 -81.38 -55.82 69.95
CA VAL A 209 -82.43 -55.01 70.60
C VAL A 209 -83.81 -55.40 70.08
N SER A 210 -83.98 -55.56 68.77
CA SER A 210 -85.24 -56.02 68.18
C SER A 210 -85.64 -57.41 68.67
N SER A 211 -84.68 -58.34 68.77
CA SER A 211 -84.92 -59.69 69.29
C SER A 211 -85.31 -59.70 70.78
N GLU A 212 -84.71 -58.83 71.59
CA GLU A 212 -85.05 -58.67 73.01
C GLU A 212 -86.45 -58.06 73.18
N LYS A 213 -86.78 -57.03 72.39
CA LYS A 213 -88.15 -56.47 72.34
C LYS A 213 -89.18 -57.52 71.91
N LEU A 214 -88.84 -58.39 70.96
CA LEU A 214 -89.68 -59.53 70.55
C LEU A 214 -89.85 -60.55 71.68
N LYS A 215 -88.78 -60.91 72.38
CA LYS A 215 -88.85 -61.81 73.55
C LYS A 215 -89.73 -61.23 74.66
N VAL A 216 -89.59 -59.94 74.97
CA VAL A 216 -90.43 -59.24 75.95
C VAL A 216 -91.88 -59.21 75.47
N SER A 217 -92.14 -58.87 74.21
CA SER A 217 -93.49 -58.92 73.63
C SER A 217 -94.08 -60.31 73.72
N ASN A 218 -93.35 -61.37 73.38
CA ASN A 218 -93.79 -62.75 73.53
C ASN A 218 -94.10 -63.10 75.00
N ARG A 219 -93.28 -62.67 75.96
CA ARG A 219 -93.56 -62.89 77.39
C ARG A 219 -94.85 -62.19 77.81
N ILE A 220 -95.06 -60.94 77.39
CA ILE A 220 -96.30 -60.19 77.66
C ILE A 220 -97.51 -60.90 77.03
N VAL A 221 -97.40 -61.35 75.77
CA VAL A 221 -98.46 -62.11 75.08
C VAL A 221 -98.77 -63.42 75.82
N ILE A 222 -97.77 -64.18 76.23
CA ILE A 222 -97.97 -65.42 77.02
C ILE A 222 -98.65 -65.12 78.35
N ILE A 223 -98.24 -64.07 79.07
CA ILE A 223 -98.88 -63.68 80.33
C ILE A 223 -100.35 -63.31 80.08
N ALA A 224 -100.63 -62.47 79.09
CA ALA A 224 -101.97 -61.97 78.80
C ALA A 224 -102.91 -63.08 78.27
N VAL A 225 -102.42 -63.99 77.43
CA VAL A 225 -103.25 -65.00 76.74
C VAL A 225 -103.30 -66.34 77.49
N VAL A 226 -102.25 -66.70 78.24
CA VAL A 226 -102.17 -68.00 78.93
C VAL A 226 -102.29 -67.84 80.44
N VAL A 227 -101.40 -67.05 81.06
CA VAL A 227 -101.27 -67.01 82.53
C VAL A 227 -102.44 -66.30 83.21
N VAL A 228 -102.86 -65.13 82.71
CA VAL A 228 -103.97 -64.37 83.30
C VAL A 228 -105.29 -65.16 83.20
N PRO A 229 -105.68 -65.74 82.04
CA PRO A 229 -106.87 -66.57 81.96
C PRO A 229 -106.80 -67.82 82.85
N THR A 230 -105.64 -68.49 82.95
CA THR A 230 -105.49 -69.66 83.82
C THR A 230 -105.56 -69.30 85.31
N ALA A 231 -104.91 -68.20 85.74
CA ALA A 231 -105.01 -67.71 87.11
C ALA A 231 -106.45 -67.30 87.46
N ILE A 232 -107.17 -66.63 86.55
CA ILE A 232 -108.59 -66.32 86.71
C ILE A 232 -109.40 -67.61 86.89
N SER A 233 -109.15 -68.66 86.08
CA SER A 233 -109.80 -69.97 86.22
C SER A 233 -109.50 -70.70 87.54
N ILE A 234 -108.32 -70.52 88.14
CA ILE A 234 -107.96 -71.15 89.43
C ILE A 234 -108.53 -70.37 90.61
N LEU A 235 -108.49 -69.03 90.58
CA LEU A 235 -108.94 -68.17 91.69
C LEU A 235 -110.46 -68.03 91.75
N THR A 236 -111.15 -68.14 90.62
CA THR A 236 -112.63 -68.08 90.59
C THR A 236 -113.28 -69.01 91.62
N PRO A 237 -112.98 -70.32 91.68
CA PRO A 237 -113.59 -71.21 92.68
C PRO A 237 -113.27 -70.81 94.12
N PHE A 238 -112.07 -70.30 94.40
CA PHE A 238 -111.65 -69.89 95.75
C PHE A 238 -112.32 -68.59 96.20
N ILE A 239 -112.43 -67.60 95.31
CA ILE A 239 -113.15 -66.34 95.58
C ILE A 239 -114.65 -66.60 95.73
N THR A 240 -115.25 -67.44 94.88
CA THR A 240 -116.65 -67.84 95.08
C THR A 240 -116.85 -68.56 96.41
N SER A 241 -115.87 -69.36 96.85
CA SER A 241 -115.91 -70.02 98.16
C SER A 241 -115.81 -69.02 99.32
N LEU A 242 -114.96 -67.99 99.23
CA LEU A 242 -114.82 -66.96 100.27
C LEU A 242 -116.03 -66.04 100.36
N ILE A 243 -116.57 -65.62 99.21
CA ILE A 243 -117.80 -64.82 99.15
C ILE A 243 -118.99 -65.64 99.68
N SER A 244 -119.07 -66.94 99.36
CA SER A 244 -120.12 -67.81 99.91
C SER A 244 -120.01 -68.01 101.42
N ASN A 245 -118.81 -67.95 102.00
CA ASN A 245 -118.60 -68.07 103.45
C ASN A 245 -118.82 -66.74 104.20
N TYR A 246 -118.83 -65.60 103.51
CA TYR A 246 -119.10 -64.29 104.12
C TYR A 246 -120.60 -63.93 104.12
N PHE A 247 -121.42 -64.66 103.35
CA PHE A 247 -122.87 -64.43 103.22
C PHE A 247 -123.75 -65.54 103.83
N LYS A 248 -123.25 -66.28 104.82
CA LYS A 248 -124.04 -67.20 105.65
C LYS A 248 -123.74 -67.03 107.13
#